data_AF-A0A2E4DC61-F1
#
_entry.id   AF-A0A2E4DC61-F1
#
_cell.length_a   1.000
_cell.length_b   1.000
_cell.length_c   1.000
_cell.angle_alpha   90.00
_cell.angle_beta   90.00
_cell.angle_gamma   90.00
#
_symmetry.space_group_name_H-M   'P 1'
#
loop_
_entity.id
_entity.type
_entity.pdbx_description
1 polymer ?
#
loop_
_entity_poly.entity_id
_entity_poly.type
_entity_poly.pdbx_seq_one_letter_code
_entity_poly.pdbx_strand_id
1 'polypeptide(L)'
;MYCPHCFNDTLKLTPSGVVKFTFNGKAKATSQMFYNLKEDTEEELLAKLDHVIKDYFEYYQGFQNKDPIRNVEATSIDFKCSNGCTLSVNNRVNIIGLIFSRNELVASLKKFAPQYGLQLELEI
;
A
#
# COMPACT_ATOMS: atom_id res chain seq x y z
N MET A 1 -17.16 -3.97 1.71
CA MET A 1 -16.95 -2.55 2.02
C MET A 1 -18.10 -1.75 1.46
N TYR A 2 -18.31 -0.55 2.00
CA TYR A 2 -19.42 0.32 1.62
C TYR A 2 -19.17 1.04 0.29
N CYS A 3 -20.12 1.01 -0.63
CA CYS A 3 -20.08 1.78 -1.87
C CYS A 3 -20.74 3.15 -1.67
N PRO A 4 -20.03 4.28 -1.92
CA PRO A 4 -20.57 5.61 -1.68
C PRO A 4 -21.65 6.05 -2.67
N HIS A 5 -21.86 5.32 -3.77
CA HIS A 5 -22.85 5.67 -4.79
C HIS A 5 -24.20 4.98 -4.58
N CYS A 6 -24.20 3.68 -4.28
CA CYS A 6 -25.44 2.93 -4.04
C CYS A 6 -25.74 2.73 -2.55
N PHE A 7 -24.92 3.31 -1.66
CA PHE A 7 -25.11 3.32 -0.22
C PHE A 7 -25.33 1.91 0.37
N ASN A 8 -24.55 0.93 -0.11
CA ASN A 8 -24.71 -0.49 0.24
C ASN A 8 -23.33 -1.20 0.27
N ASP A 9 -23.25 -2.37 0.92
CA ASP A 9 -22.05 -3.18 1.11
C ASP A 9 -21.63 -4.00 -0.13
N THR A 10 -21.54 -3.31 -1.26
CA THR A 10 -21.34 -3.91 -2.58
C THR A 10 -19.95 -3.64 -3.15
N LEU A 11 -19.12 -2.87 -2.44
CA LEU A 11 -17.76 -2.53 -2.85
C LEU A 11 -16.80 -3.69 -2.54
N LYS A 12 -16.10 -4.16 -3.58
CA LYS A 12 -15.15 -5.26 -3.51
C LYS A 12 -13.87 -4.91 -4.27
N LEU A 13 -12.72 -5.32 -3.73
CA LEU A 13 -11.43 -5.23 -4.43
C LEU A 13 -11.49 -6.11 -5.69
N THR A 14 -10.94 -5.63 -6.80
CA THR A 14 -10.80 -6.48 -8.00
C THR A 14 -9.70 -7.53 -7.79
N PRO A 15 -9.76 -8.69 -8.48
CA PRO A 15 -8.77 -9.74 -8.31
C PRO A 15 -7.34 -9.32 -8.68
N SER A 16 -7.19 -8.34 -9.57
CA SER A 16 -5.91 -7.76 -9.93
C SER A 16 -6.01 -6.24 -9.98
N GLY A 17 -4.89 -5.57 -9.77
CA GLY A 17 -4.83 -4.12 -9.73
C GLY A 17 -3.47 -3.58 -9.33
N VAL A 18 -3.43 -2.30 -8.95
CA VAL A 18 -2.25 -1.60 -8.47
C VAL A 18 -2.49 -1.05 -7.07
N VAL A 19 -1.48 -1.19 -6.22
CA VAL A 19 -1.40 -0.54 -4.92
C VAL A 19 -0.39 0.59 -5.01
N LYS A 20 -0.75 1.78 -4.54
CA LYS A 20 0.14 2.92 -4.37
C LYS A 20 0.48 3.12 -2.90
N PHE A 21 1.75 3.35 -2.63
CA PHE A 21 2.28 3.58 -1.29
C PHE A 21 2.67 5.04 -1.09
N THR A 22 2.32 5.57 0.06
CA THR A 22 2.79 6.87 0.57
C THR A 22 3.48 6.66 1.91
N PHE A 23 4.59 7.34 2.13
CA PHE A 23 5.37 7.34 3.36
C PHE A 23 5.44 8.78 3.85
N ASN A 24 4.87 9.08 5.03
CA ASN A 24 4.66 10.44 5.54
C ASN A 24 3.99 11.36 4.50
N GLY A 25 3.02 10.85 3.75
CA GLY A 25 2.34 11.58 2.67
C GLY A 25 3.19 11.83 1.41
N LYS A 26 4.46 11.38 1.38
CA LYS A 26 5.35 11.47 0.22
C LYS A 26 5.34 10.14 -0.53
N ALA A 27 5.39 10.18 -1.85
CA ALA A 27 5.52 8.99 -2.69
C ALA A 27 6.52 9.24 -3.81
N LYS A 28 7.33 8.23 -4.13
CA LYS A 28 8.10 8.18 -5.37
C LYS A 28 7.15 7.74 -6.49
N ALA A 29 7.42 8.12 -7.73
CA ALA A 29 6.62 7.66 -8.87
C ALA A 29 6.54 6.12 -8.97
N THR A 30 7.57 5.42 -8.49
CA THR A 30 7.67 3.95 -8.45
C THR A 30 7.19 3.34 -7.13
N SER A 31 6.64 4.13 -6.20
CA SER A 31 6.06 3.62 -4.94
C SER A 31 4.71 2.93 -5.19
N GLN A 32 4.72 1.89 -6.03
CA GLN A 32 3.55 1.12 -6.40
C GLN A 32 3.92 -0.33 -6.67
N MET A 33 2.99 -1.25 -6.41
CA MET A 33 3.10 -2.65 -6.82
C MET A 33 1.82 -3.12 -7.50
N PHE A 34 1.96 -4.03 -8.44
CA PHE A 34 0.84 -4.75 -9.04
C PHE A 34 0.56 -6.02 -8.25
N TYR A 35 -0.72 -6.35 -8.10
CA TYR A 35 -1.15 -7.58 -7.47
C TYR A 35 -2.11 -8.34 -8.39
N ASN A 36 -2.11 -9.66 -8.29
CA ASN A 36 -3.08 -10.56 -8.88
C ASN A 36 -3.40 -11.69 -7.90
N LEU A 37 -4.49 -11.57 -7.14
CA LEU A 37 -4.93 -12.51 -6.11
C LEU A 37 -5.30 -13.91 -6.65
N LYS A 38 -5.31 -14.10 -7.98
CA LYS A 38 -5.53 -15.42 -8.60
C LYS A 38 -4.23 -16.14 -8.93
N GLU A 39 -3.14 -15.41 -9.10
CA GLU A 39 -1.85 -15.92 -9.57
C GLU A 39 -0.78 -15.78 -8.51
N ASP A 40 -0.74 -14.63 -7.82
CA ASP A 40 0.21 -14.36 -6.77
C ASP A 40 -0.15 -15.12 -5.49
N THR A 41 0.82 -15.85 -4.97
CA THR A 41 0.84 -16.38 -3.62
C THR A 41 1.03 -15.27 -2.59
N GLU A 42 0.72 -15.57 -1.33
CA GLU A 42 0.96 -14.65 -0.21
C GLU A 42 2.45 -14.25 -0.13
N GLU A 43 3.36 -15.21 -0.30
CA GLU A 43 4.80 -14.99 -0.29
C GLU A 43 5.26 -14.05 -1.42
N GLU A 44 4.68 -14.18 -2.61
CA GLU A 44 4.97 -13.28 -3.73
C GLU A 44 4.41 -11.87 -3.51
N LEU A 45 3.22 -11.73 -2.93
CA LEU A 45 2.67 -10.43 -2.53
C LEU A 45 3.57 -9.75 -1.49
N LEU A 46 4.06 -10.51 -0.52
CA LEU A 46 5.02 -10.02 0.49
C LEU A 46 6.36 -9.66 -0.13
N ALA A 47 6.86 -10.42 -1.11
CA ALA A 47 8.08 -10.09 -1.82
C ALA A 47 7.94 -8.78 -2.62
N LYS A 48 6.78 -8.55 -3.23
CA LYS A 48 6.47 -7.28 -3.93
C LYS A 48 6.37 -6.11 -2.96
N LEU A 49 5.77 -6.32 -1.79
CA LEU A 49 5.73 -5.33 -0.71
C LEU A 49 7.16 -4.96 -0.24
N ASP A 50 7.97 -5.97 0.07
CA ASP A 50 9.38 -5.81 0.45
C ASP A 50 10.15 -5.01 -0.61
N HIS A 51 9.93 -5.31 -1.89
CA HIS A 51 10.57 -4.61 -2.99
C HIS A 51 10.21 -3.11 -3.03
N VAL A 52 8.92 -2.76 -2.91
CA VAL A 52 8.51 -1.33 -2.92
C VAL A 52 9.05 -0.57 -1.73
N ILE A 53 9.07 -1.19 -0.54
CA ILE A 53 9.63 -0.57 0.67
C ILE A 53 11.12 -0.30 0.48
N LYS A 54 11.89 -1.28 -0.03
CA LYS A 54 13.33 -1.11 -0.32
C LYS A 54 13.57 0.00 -1.34
N ASP A 55 12.85 0.00 -2.45
CA ASP A 55 12.99 1.02 -3.50
C ASP A 55 12.73 2.44 -2.96
N TYR A 56 11.74 2.58 -2.08
CA TYR A 56 11.49 3.85 -1.41
C TYR A 56 12.59 4.20 -0.40
N PHE A 57 13.07 3.24 0.40
CA PHE A 57 14.11 3.49 1.40
C PHE A 57 15.45 3.85 0.78
N GLU A 58 15.85 3.19 -0.30
CA GLU A 58 17.04 3.53 -1.08
C GLU A 58 16.94 4.96 -1.64
N TYR A 59 15.79 5.30 -2.22
CA TYR A 59 15.51 6.66 -2.67
C TYR A 59 15.57 7.68 -1.53
N TYR A 60 14.95 7.37 -0.39
CA TYR A 60 14.87 8.27 0.76
C TYR A 60 16.22 8.41 1.48
N GLN A 61 17.10 7.42 1.39
CA GLN A 61 18.44 7.47 1.95
C GLN A 61 19.29 8.61 1.34
N GLY A 62 19.02 9.00 0.09
CA GLY A 62 19.70 10.12 -0.58
C GLY A 62 19.37 11.52 -0.05
N PHE A 63 18.39 11.65 0.84
CA PHE A 63 17.96 12.93 1.40
C PHE A 63 18.84 13.33 2.58
N GLN A 64 19.21 14.61 2.70
CA GLN A 64 20.00 15.11 3.83
C GLN A 64 19.19 15.19 5.12
N ASN A 65 17.94 15.65 5.04
CA ASN A 65 17.02 15.74 6.17
C ASN A 65 15.99 14.61 6.07
N LYS A 66 16.20 13.57 6.88
CA LYS A 66 15.32 12.40 6.93
C LYS A 66 14.49 12.48 8.20
N ASP A 67 13.19 12.69 8.02
CA ASP A 67 12.24 12.57 9.12
C ASP A 67 12.01 11.07 9.39
N PRO A 68 11.78 10.69 10.65
CA PRO A 68 11.31 9.34 10.97
C PRO A 68 10.03 9.01 10.19
N ILE A 69 9.93 7.78 9.69
CA ILE A 69 8.71 7.32 9.01
C ILE A 69 7.67 7.03 10.09
N ARG A 70 6.58 7.81 10.07
CA ARG A 70 5.49 7.78 11.06
C ARG A 70 4.22 7.17 10.50
N ASN A 71 3.90 7.51 9.25
CA ASN A 71 2.71 7.00 8.58
C ASN A 71 3.08 6.34 7.26
N VAL A 72 2.52 5.17 7.00
CA VAL A 72 2.60 4.48 5.71
C VAL A 72 1.19 4.08 5.30
N GLU A 73 0.76 4.57 4.14
CA GLU A 73 -0.55 4.25 3.59
C GLU A 73 -0.38 3.45 2.31
N ALA A 74 -1.25 2.47 2.11
CA ALA A 74 -1.32 1.69 0.89
C ALA A 74 -2.76 1.77 0.36
N THR A 75 -2.92 2.33 -0.84
CA THR A 75 -4.24 2.61 -1.42
C THR A 75 -4.36 2.05 -2.83
N SER A 76 -5.57 1.67 -3.22
CA SER A 76 -5.88 1.27 -4.58
C SER A 76 -7.17 1.94 -5.07
N ILE A 77 -7.27 2.10 -6.39
CA ILE A 77 -8.49 2.52 -7.09
C ILE A 77 -9.21 1.32 -7.73
N ASP A 78 -8.60 0.13 -7.69
CA ASP A 78 -9.06 -1.08 -8.36
C ASP A 78 -10.15 -1.77 -7.52
N PHE A 79 -11.26 -1.05 -7.39
CA PHE A 79 -12.46 -1.49 -6.72
C PHE A 79 -13.61 -1.55 -7.71
N LYS A 80 -14.50 -2.53 -7.50
CA LYS A 80 -15.75 -2.63 -8.25
C LYS A 80 -16.93 -2.64 -7.31
N CYS A 81 -17.97 -1.92 -7.69
CA CYS A 81 -19.28 -2.05 -7.10
C CYS A 81 -20.01 -3.21 -7.77
N SER A 82 -20.54 -4.14 -6.98
CA SER A 82 -21.31 -5.28 -7.51
C SER A 82 -22.63 -4.85 -8.18
N ASN A 83 -23.11 -3.64 -7.90
CA ASN A 83 -24.27 -3.03 -8.56
C ASN A 83 -23.90 -2.24 -9.84
N GLY A 84 -22.64 -2.30 -10.29
CA GLY A 84 -22.20 -1.66 -11.53
C GLY A 84 -21.99 -0.14 -11.44
N CYS A 85 -21.96 0.44 -10.24
CA CYS A 85 -21.67 1.87 -10.08
C CYS A 85 -20.27 2.23 -10.61
N THR A 86 -20.18 3.31 -11.39
CA THR A 86 -18.90 3.92 -11.75
C THR A 86 -18.29 4.59 -10.52
N LEU A 87 -17.08 4.18 -10.16
CA LEU A 87 -16.34 4.79 -9.06
C LEU A 87 -15.38 5.86 -9.63
N SER A 88 -15.28 7.00 -8.94
CA SER A 88 -14.32 8.03 -9.30
C SER A 88 -12.87 7.55 -9.09
N VAL A 89 -11.95 7.98 -9.95
CA VAL A 89 -10.50 7.78 -9.78
C VAL A 89 -9.93 8.42 -8.51
N ASN A 90 -10.68 9.36 -7.91
CA ASN A 90 -10.33 9.96 -6.63
C ASN A 90 -10.73 9.09 -5.44
N ASN A 91 -11.55 8.04 -5.66
CA ASN A 91 -11.95 7.11 -4.63
C ASN A 91 -10.82 6.09 -4.37
N ARG A 92 -9.82 6.52 -3.60
CA ARG A 92 -8.71 5.69 -3.14
C ARG A 92 -9.11 5.00 -1.85
N VAL A 93 -9.05 3.69 -1.82
CA VAL A 93 -9.42 2.89 -0.66
C VAL A 93 -8.18 2.23 -0.09
N ASN A 94 -8.07 2.23 1.25
CA ASN A 94 -6.99 1.56 1.96
C ASN A 94 -7.08 0.04 1.73
N ILE A 95 -5.96 -0.58 1.36
CA ILE A 95 -5.87 -2.03 1.09
C ILE A 95 -5.15 -2.81 2.20
N ILE A 96 -4.66 -2.13 3.24
CA ILE A 96 -4.07 -2.79 4.40
C ILE A 96 -5.17 -3.58 5.12
N GLY A 97 -4.94 -4.88 5.30
CA GLY A 97 -5.92 -5.86 5.77
C GLY A 97 -6.71 -6.55 4.64
N LEU A 98 -6.50 -6.18 3.37
CA LEU A 98 -7.12 -6.85 2.22
C LEU A 98 -6.11 -7.64 1.38
N ILE A 99 -4.92 -7.07 1.14
CA ILE A 99 -3.85 -7.72 0.35
C ILE A 99 -2.75 -8.23 1.27
N PHE A 100 -2.41 -7.46 2.29
CA PHE A 100 -1.46 -7.81 3.35
C PHE A 100 -1.93 -7.14 4.64
N SER A 101 -1.66 -7.76 5.77
CA SER A 101 -1.98 -7.26 7.10
C SER A 101 -1.09 -6.08 7.51
N ARG A 102 -1.54 -5.31 8.50
CA ARG A 102 -0.73 -4.26 9.13
C ARG A 102 0.54 -4.85 9.75
N ASN A 103 0.49 -6.06 10.29
CA ASN A 103 1.64 -6.71 10.91
C ASN A 103 2.73 -7.03 9.88
N GLU A 104 2.36 -7.52 8.71
CA GLU A 104 3.30 -7.79 7.62
C GLU A 104 3.95 -6.51 7.11
N LEU A 105 3.16 -5.45 6.91
CA LEU A 105 3.70 -4.13 6.56
C LEU A 105 4.73 -3.65 7.59
N VAL A 106 4.37 -3.67 8.88
CA VAL A 106 5.25 -3.25 9.97
C VAL A 106 6.50 -4.13 10.05
N ALA A 107 6.36 -5.44 9.83
CA ALA A 107 7.48 -6.38 9.81
C ALA A 107 8.46 -6.05 8.67
N SER A 108 7.97 -5.81 7.45
CA SER A 108 8.79 -5.40 6.30
C SER A 108 9.48 -4.06 6.54
N LEU A 109 8.76 -3.05 7.06
CA LEU A 109 9.34 -1.76 7.41
C LEU A 109 10.49 -1.91 8.42
N LYS A 110 10.25 -2.63 9.53
CA LYS A 110 11.25 -2.86 10.58
C LYS A 110 12.44 -3.68 10.10
N LYS A 111 12.23 -4.60 9.16
CA LYS A 111 13.28 -5.43 8.55
C LYS A 111 14.26 -4.57 7.75
N PHE A 112 13.78 -3.60 6.98
CA PHE A 112 14.64 -2.83 6.08
C PHE A 112 15.09 -1.48 6.62
N ALA A 113 14.32 -0.79 7.45
CA ALA A 113 14.66 0.56 7.89
C ALA A 113 16.08 0.68 8.52
N PRO A 114 16.54 -0.27 9.37
CA PRO A 114 17.90 -0.24 9.90
C PRO A 114 18.99 -0.35 8.83
N GLN A 115 18.74 -1.08 7.74
CA GLN A 115 19.69 -1.31 6.65
C GLN A 115 19.98 -0.02 5.86
N TYR A 116 19.01 0.90 5.83
CA TYR A 116 19.12 2.19 5.15
C TYR A 116 19.35 3.37 6.13
N GLY A 117 19.55 3.08 7.43
CA GLY A 117 19.74 4.09 8.46
C GLY A 117 18.52 4.98 8.69
N LEU A 118 17.31 4.44 8.48
CA LEU A 118 16.04 5.14 8.66
C LEU A 118 15.43 4.83 10.02
N GLN A 119 14.84 5.85 10.66
CA GLN A 119 14.11 5.70 11.91
C GLN A 119 12.61 5.49 11.63
N LEU A 120 11.97 4.65 12.43
CA LEU A 120 10.54 4.38 12.37
C LEU A 120 9.89 4.84 13.67
N GLU A 121 8.90 5.73 13.55
CA GLU A 121 8.07 6.24 14.66
C GLU A 121 6.59 5.97 14.32
N LEU A 122 6.28 4.71 13.99
CA LEU A 122 4.98 4.34 13.46
C LEU A 122 3.87 4.61 14.48
N GLU A 123 2.87 5.40 14.08
CA GLU A 123 1.65 5.60 14.85
C GLU A 123 0.80 4.31 14.75
N ILE A 124 0.73 3.58 15.87
CA ILE A 124 0.03 2.29 15.98
C ILE A 124 -1.48 2.54 16.01
#